data_AF-A0A3R6J6B5-F1
#
_entry.id   AF-A0A3R6J6B5-F1
#
_cell.length_a   1.000
_cell.length_b   1.000
_cell.length_c   1.000
_cell.angle_alpha   90.00
_cell.angle_beta   90.00
_cell.angle_gamma   90.00
#
_symmetry.space_group_name_H-M   'P 1'
#
loop_
_entity.id
_entity.type
_entity.pdbx_description
1 polymer ?
#
loop_
_entity_poly.entity_id
_entity_poly.type
_entity_poly.pdbx_seq_one_letter_code
_entity_poly.pdbx_strand_id
1 'polypeptide(L)'
;MDKYLSVITNFGCHYTCPYCIVKNNHLNIPKTTVDGLKELPKAYAENGCNWISVSGGGDPLWKFKEHFIWWWKFWTKLPTGAKTELHTSIFPHLDGGVVDALRYGGFDRVVYHAHTIDDLKKVKRFGEDQIVRVVYVVDQNFTEEMISEIADICQESEEIDELSFRQMVDDHYQATDYCQDFLRQGHKKRWWYIEQCDYNLYYCENKVYDEYRKIGESDDLG
;
A
#
# COMPACT_ATOMS: atom_id res chain seq x y z
N MET A 1 -0.54 -11.48 16.44
CA MET A 1 0.30 -10.72 15.48
C MET A 1 -0.51 -10.66 14.20
N ASP A 2 -0.59 -9.48 13.58
CA ASP A 2 -1.33 -9.34 12.33
C ASP A 2 -0.61 -10.06 11.19
N LYS A 3 -1.37 -10.77 10.36
CA LYS A 3 -0.92 -11.48 9.18
C LYS A 3 -1.78 -11.06 8.00
N TYR A 4 -1.12 -10.44 7.02
CA TYR A 4 -1.74 -9.80 5.88
C TYR A 4 -1.74 -10.72 4.67
N LEU A 5 -2.88 -10.78 3.98
CA LEU A 5 -2.97 -11.15 2.57
C LEU A 5 -3.12 -9.86 1.75
N SER A 6 -2.07 -9.46 1.04
CA SER A 6 -2.05 -8.24 0.23
C SER A 6 -2.52 -8.56 -1.19
N VAL A 7 -3.75 -8.18 -1.53
CA VAL A 7 -4.30 -8.26 -2.88
C VAL A 7 -3.60 -7.23 -3.76
N ILE A 8 -2.84 -7.71 -4.73
CA ILE A 8 -2.07 -6.89 -5.67
C ILE A 8 -2.93 -6.59 -6.89
N THR A 9 -3.30 -5.32 -7.03
CA THR A 9 -4.06 -4.79 -8.17
C THR A 9 -3.16 -4.14 -9.22
N ASN A 10 -3.60 -4.15 -10.48
CA ASN A 10 -2.99 -3.44 -11.59
C ASN A 10 -4.11 -2.91 -12.50
N PHE A 11 -4.74 -1.83 -12.05
CA PHE A 11 -5.67 -1.02 -12.84
C PHE A 11 -4.94 0.00 -13.74
N GLY A 12 -3.64 0.18 -13.53
CA GLY A 12 -2.83 1.29 -14.01
C GLY A 12 -2.40 2.22 -12.87
N CYS A 13 -1.81 3.36 -13.21
CA CYS A 13 -1.31 4.33 -12.25
C CYS A 13 -1.35 5.74 -12.86
N HIS A 14 -1.28 6.76 -11.99
CA HIS A 14 -1.10 8.17 -12.35
C HIS A 14 0.39 8.56 -12.53
N TYR A 15 1.32 7.62 -12.29
CA TYR A 15 2.76 7.72 -12.58
C TYR A 15 3.53 8.89 -11.91
N THR A 16 3.05 9.39 -10.77
CA THR A 16 3.71 10.45 -9.97
C THR A 16 4.89 9.94 -9.13
N CYS A 17 4.89 8.65 -8.77
CA CYS A 17 5.90 8.04 -7.91
C CYS A 17 7.26 7.93 -8.63
N PRO A 18 8.34 8.59 -8.15
CA PRO A 18 9.65 8.55 -8.80
C PRO A 18 10.40 7.22 -8.55
N TYR A 19 10.20 6.62 -7.38
CA TYR A 19 10.83 5.39 -6.90
C TYR A 19 9.93 4.15 -7.10
N CYS A 20 9.12 4.13 -8.17
CA CYS A 20 8.16 3.05 -8.42
C CYS A 20 8.87 1.70 -8.72
N ILE A 21 8.94 0.82 -7.73
CA ILE A 21 9.61 -0.49 -7.81
C ILE A 21 9.18 -1.31 -9.04
N VAL A 22 7.90 -1.31 -9.39
CA VAL A 22 7.31 -2.05 -10.51
C VAL A 22 7.82 -1.53 -11.85
N LYS A 23 7.73 -0.21 -12.05
CA LYS A 23 8.16 0.46 -13.28
C LYS A 23 9.68 0.36 -13.46
N ASN A 24 10.42 0.63 -12.38
CA ASN A 24 11.88 0.76 -12.42
C ASN A 24 12.58 -0.60 -12.50
N ASN A 25 11.96 -1.69 -12.03
CA ASN A 25 12.49 -3.06 -12.11
C ASN A 25 11.73 -3.95 -13.12
N HIS A 26 10.91 -3.35 -13.99
CA HIS A 26 10.19 -4.05 -15.07
C HIS A 26 9.35 -5.26 -14.62
N LEU A 27 8.71 -5.19 -13.44
CA LEU A 27 7.92 -6.29 -12.89
C LEU A 27 6.63 -6.50 -13.69
N ASN A 28 6.38 -7.74 -14.12
CA ASN A 28 5.26 -8.10 -15.01
C ASN A 28 3.95 -8.35 -14.27
N ILE A 29 3.53 -7.43 -13.39
CA ILE A 29 2.33 -7.58 -12.55
C ILE A 29 1.09 -7.80 -13.43
N PRO A 30 0.37 -8.95 -13.32
CA PRO A 30 -0.79 -9.26 -14.14
C PRO A 30 -1.88 -8.19 -14.07
N LYS A 31 -2.58 -7.96 -15.20
CA LYS A 31 -3.75 -7.08 -15.24
C LYS A 31 -4.86 -7.65 -14.35
N THR A 32 -5.42 -6.82 -13.48
CA THR A 32 -6.46 -7.24 -12.56
C THR A 32 -7.77 -7.62 -13.26
N THR A 33 -8.36 -8.74 -12.83
CA THR A 33 -9.68 -9.19 -13.29
C THR A 33 -10.64 -9.47 -12.13
N VAL A 34 -11.94 -9.44 -12.42
CA VAL A 34 -13.00 -9.84 -11.47
C VAL A 34 -12.91 -11.34 -11.14
N ASP A 35 -12.47 -12.15 -12.12
CA ASP A 35 -12.24 -13.58 -11.97
C ASP A 35 -10.98 -13.89 -11.14
N GLY A 36 -10.04 -12.96 -11.06
CA GLY A 36 -8.87 -12.99 -10.19
C GLY A 36 -9.18 -13.02 -8.69
N LEU A 37 -10.44 -12.79 -8.29
CA LEU A 37 -10.94 -12.82 -6.90
C LEU A 37 -11.65 -14.13 -6.51
N LYS A 38 -11.63 -15.18 -7.35
CA LYS A 38 -12.36 -16.42 -7.07
C LYS A 38 -11.83 -17.11 -5.81
N GLU A 39 -10.51 -17.26 -5.72
CA GLU A 39 -9.81 -17.99 -4.66
C GLU A 39 -9.47 -17.15 -3.41
N LEU A 40 -9.72 -15.83 -3.42
CA LEU A 40 -9.40 -14.92 -2.30
C LEU A 40 -9.89 -15.43 -0.92
N PRO A 41 -11.13 -15.91 -0.74
CA PRO A 41 -11.60 -16.39 0.57
C PRO A 41 -10.84 -17.64 1.04
N LYS A 42 -10.48 -18.51 0.10
CA LYS A 42 -9.73 -19.74 0.36
C LYS A 42 -8.29 -19.42 0.71
N ALA A 43 -7.63 -18.59 -0.09
CA ALA A 43 -6.27 -18.12 0.16
C ALA A 43 -6.12 -17.44 1.53
N TYR A 44 -7.10 -16.62 1.93
CA TYR A 44 -7.12 -16.01 3.26
C TYR A 44 -7.22 -17.05 4.39
N ALA A 45 -8.15 -18.01 4.26
CA ALA A 45 -8.41 -19.02 5.28
C ALA A 45 -7.25 -20.02 5.42
N GLU A 46 -6.75 -20.57 4.31
CA GLU A 46 -5.66 -21.56 4.29
C GLU A 46 -4.34 -20.98 4.84
N ASN A 47 -4.12 -19.68 4.68
CA ASN A 47 -2.94 -19.00 5.22
C ASN A 47 -3.13 -18.45 6.65
N GLY A 48 -4.33 -18.52 7.22
CA GLY A 48 -4.61 -18.00 8.56
C GLY A 48 -4.36 -16.49 8.69
N CYS A 49 -4.65 -15.72 7.64
CA CYS A 49 -4.56 -14.27 7.68
C CYS A 49 -5.70 -13.66 8.51
N ASN A 50 -5.50 -12.47 9.06
CA ASN A 50 -6.55 -11.68 9.73
C ASN A 50 -6.81 -10.31 9.08
N TRP A 51 -5.91 -9.86 8.20
CA TRP A 51 -6.07 -8.67 7.36
C TRP A 51 -6.05 -9.01 5.87
N ILE A 52 -6.86 -8.29 5.10
CA ILE A 52 -6.79 -8.20 3.64
C ILE A 52 -6.40 -6.76 3.30
N SER A 53 -5.19 -6.57 2.78
CA SER A 53 -4.72 -5.27 2.31
C SER A 53 -4.89 -5.19 0.80
N VAL A 54 -5.38 -4.08 0.25
CA VAL A 54 -5.39 -3.83 -1.19
C VAL A 54 -4.26 -2.86 -1.52
N SER A 55 -3.28 -3.36 -2.26
CA SER A 55 -2.17 -2.59 -2.81
C SER A 55 -2.02 -2.94 -4.30
N GLY A 56 -0.88 -2.69 -4.93
CA GLY A 56 -0.78 -2.93 -6.37
C GLY A 56 0.59 -2.91 -7.00
N GLY A 57 0.58 -3.31 -8.28
CA GLY A 57 1.56 -2.94 -9.30
C GLY A 57 1.32 -1.53 -9.87
N GLY A 58 0.17 -0.94 -9.53
CA GLY A 58 -0.20 0.46 -9.78
C GLY A 58 -0.94 1.02 -8.56
N ASP A 59 -1.86 1.96 -8.77
CA ASP A 59 -2.70 2.50 -7.67
C ASP A 59 -4.09 1.83 -7.67
N PRO A 60 -4.56 1.24 -6.55
CA PRO A 60 -5.88 0.59 -6.47
C PRO A 60 -7.07 1.49 -6.76
N LEU A 61 -6.95 2.81 -6.57
CA LEU A 61 -8.00 3.79 -6.83
C LEU A 61 -7.89 4.46 -8.21
N TRP A 62 -6.85 4.15 -8.99
CA TRP A 62 -6.72 4.65 -10.35
C TRP A 62 -7.96 4.28 -11.17
N LYS A 63 -8.64 5.29 -11.75
CA LYS A 63 -9.90 5.11 -12.49
C LYS A 63 -10.97 4.33 -11.70
N PHE A 64 -11.07 4.52 -10.37
CA PHE A 64 -11.98 3.79 -9.47
C PHE A 64 -13.37 3.49 -10.05
N LYS A 65 -14.03 4.47 -10.68
CA LYS A 65 -15.37 4.33 -11.29
C LYS A 65 -15.42 3.32 -12.45
N GLU A 66 -14.36 3.21 -13.25
CA GLU A 66 -14.24 2.19 -14.32
C GLU A 66 -14.06 0.77 -13.76
N HIS A 67 -13.56 0.66 -12.52
CA HIS A 67 -13.28 -0.61 -11.84
C HIS A 67 -14.30 -0.95 -10.74
N PHE A 68 -15.43 -0.23 -10.65
CA PHE A 68 -16.46 -0.43 -9.63
C PHE A 68 -16.96 -1.89 -9.51
N ILE A 69 -17.08 -2.62 -10.63
CA ILE A 69 -17.52 -4.03 -10.62
C ILE A 69 -16.51 -4.93 -9.88
N TRP A 70 -15.22 -4.64 -9.99
CA TRP A 70 -14.18 -5.36 -9.25
C TRP A 70 -14.27 -5.06 -7.76
N TRP A 71 -14.41 -3.78 -7.39
CA TRP A 71 -14.58 -3.36 -6.00
C TRP A 71 -15.81 -3.98 -5.35
N TRP A 72 -16.97 -3.93 -6.03
CA TRP A 72 -18.18 -4.62 -5.58
C TRP A 72 -17.93 -6.13 -5.38
N LYS A 73 -17.23 -6.78 -6.31
CA LYS A 73 -16.89 -8.20 -6.18
C LYS A 73 -15.97 -8.47 -4.97
N PHE A 74 -14.96 -7.65 -4.76
CA PHE A 74 -14.04 -7.72 -3.63
C PHE A 74 -14.79 -7.69 -2.30
N TRP A 75 -15.70 -6.71 -2.09
CA TRP A 75 -16.53 -6.63 -0.89
C TRP A 75 -17.40 -7.88 -0.69
N THR A 76 -18.02 -8.41 -1.75
CA THR A 76 -18.80 -9.68 -1.66
C THR A 76 -17.96 -10.93 -1.43
N LYS A 77 -16.62 -10.82 -1.46
CA LYS A 77 -15.67 -11.91 -1.29
C LYS A 77 -14.88 -11.83 0.02
N LEU A 78 -15.04 -10.77 0.81
CA LEU A 78 -14.36 -10.66 2.10
C LEU A 78 -14.85 -11.73 3.08
N PRO A 79 -13.94 -12.48 3.72
CA PRO A 79 -14.27 -13.35 4.83
C PRO A 79 -14.81 -12.57 6.03
N THR A 80 -15.79 -13.13 6.74
CA THR A 80 -16.38 -12.49 7.92
C THR A 80 -15.32 -12.23 9.00
N GLY A 81 -15.25 -10.98 9.46
CA GLY A 81 -14.28 -10.56 10.48
C GLY A 81 -12.87 -10.28 9.96
N ALA A 82 -12.63 -10.36 8.65
CA ALA A 82 -11.39 -9.87 8.06
C ALA A 82 -11.31 -8.34 8.17
N LYS A 83 -10.20 -7.84 8.71
CA LYS A 83 -9.88 -6.41 8.65
C LYS A 83 -9.35 -6.03 7.28
N THR A 84 -9.51 -4.77 6.91
CA THR A 84 -9.23 -4.27 5.57
C THR A 84 -8.33 -3.05 5.58
N GLU A 85 -7.34 -3.04 4.70
CA GLU A 85 -6.37 -1.96 4.55
C GLU A 85 -6.31 -1.54 3.08
N LEU A 86 -6.16 -0.24 2.80
CA LEU A 86 -6.00 0.28 1.45
C LEU A 86 -4.71 1.08 1.33
N HIS A 87 -3.88 0.77 0.34
CA HIS A 87 -2.75 1.61 -0.06
C HIS A 87 -3.11 2.47 -1.27
N THR A 88 -2.80 3.76 -1.24
CA THR A 88 -2.98 4.68 -2.39
C THR A 88 -2.00 5.85 -2.32
N SER A 89 -1.56 6.40 -3.46
CA SER A 89 -0.96 7.73 -3.56
C SER A 89 -1.92 8.77 -4.17
N ILE A 90 -3.18 8.39 -4.45
CA ILE A 90 -4.22 9.32 -4.89
C ILE A 90 -4.90 9.94 -3.66
N PHE A 91 -4.84 11.27 -3.59
CA PHE A 91 -5.40 12.03 -2.47
C PHE A 91 -6.85 12.50 -2.70
N PRO A 92 -7.63 12.64 -1.61
CA PRO A 92 -8.97 13.20 -1.48
C PRO A 92 -9.58 14.01 -2.61
N HIS A 93 -8.92 15.14 -2.76
CA HIS A 93 -9.35 16.33 -3.46
C HIS A 93 -9.17 16.22 -4.99
N LEU A 94 -8.63 15.11 -5.48
CA LEU A 94 -8.33 14.89 -6.90
C LEU A 94 -9.48 14.23 -7.68
N ASP A 95 -10.33 13.42 -7.05
CA ASP A 95 -11.49 12.78 -7.70
C ASP A 95 -12.61 12.47 -6.67
N GLY A 96 -13.86 12.83 -6.99
CA GLY A 96 -15.01 12.45 -6.16
C GLY A 96 -15.21 10.94 -6.02
N GLY A 97 -14.79 10.13 -7.00
CA GLY A 97 -14.81 8.67 -6.89
C GLY A 97 -13.84 8.13 -5.83
N VAL A 98 -12.73 8.83 -5.56
CA VAL A 98 -11.79 8.50 -4.50
C VAL A 98 -12.40 8.83 -3.14
N VAL A 99 -13.11 9.96 -3.02
CA VAL A 99 -13.90 10.28 -1.82
C VAL A 99 -14.96 9.20 -1.53
N ASP A 100 -15.68 8.75 -2.56
CA ASP A 100 -16.67 7.68 -2.42
C ASP A 100 -16.00 6.36 -1.96
N ALA A 101 -14.86 5.99 -2.55
CA ALA A 101 -14.10 4.80 -2.19
C ALA A 101 -13.62 4.81 -0.73
N LEU A 102 -13.11 5.95 -0.27
CA LEU A 102 -12.53 6.09 1.07
C LEU A 102 -13.59 6.25 2.17
N ARG A 103 -14.71 6.92 1.86
CA ARG A 103 -15.83 7.12 2.79
C ARG A 103 -16.75 5.91 2.90
N TYR A 104 -17.06 5.24 1.78
CA TYR A 104 -18.05 4.17 1.74
C TYR A 104 -17.46 2.78 1.46
N GLY A 105 -16.15 2.68 1.19
CA GLY A 105 -15.48 1.37 1.10
C GLY A 105 -15.47 0.63 2.43
N GLY A 106 -15.37 1.33 3.55
CA GLY A 106 -15.36 0.70 4.88
C GLY A 106 -14.01 0.06 5.25
N PHE A 107 -12.90 0.62 4.76
CA PHE A 107 -11.56 0.21 5.15
C PHE A 107 -11.27 0.52 6.62
N ASP A 108 -10.77 -0.46 7.37
CA ASP A 108 -10.31 -0.31 8.77
C ASP A 108 -9.01 0.52 8.88
N ARG A 109 -8.22 0.58 7.80
CA ARG A 109 -7.02 1.42 7.68
C ARG A 109 -6.86 1.97 6.27
N VAL A 110 -6.50 3.24 6.14
CA VAL A 110 -6.07 3.86 4.87
C VAL A 110 -4.62 4.28 4.97
N VAL A 111 -3.81 3.86 3.99
CA VAL A 111 -2.36 4.09 3.91
C VAL A 111 -2.05 4.98 2.71
N TYR A 112 -1.79 6.25 2.97
CA TYR A 112 -1.37 7.22 1.96
C TYR A 112 0.14 7.14 1.71
N HIS A 113 0.53 6.86 0.47
CA HIS A 113 1.93 6.97 0.02
C HIS A 113 2.20 8.42 -0.41
N ALA A 114 2.86 9.16 0.47
CA ALA A 114 3.21 10.56 0.26
C ALA A 114 4.61 10.69 -0.39
N HIS A 115 4.84 11.80 -1.10
CA HIS A 115 6.10 12.06 -1.80
C HIS A 115 6.77 13.36 -1.32
N THR A 116 5.96 14.33 -0.87
CA THR A 116 6.39 15.65 -0.40
C THR A 116 5.75 15.98 0.95
N ILE A 117 6.28 16.97 1.68
CA ILE A 117 5.66 17.47 2.92
C ILE A 117 4.28 18.09 2.65
N ASP A 118 4.10 18.74 1.49
CA ASP A 118 2.81 19.30 1.06
C ASP A 118 1.72 18.23 0.84
N ASP A 119 2.08 16.95 0.68
CA ASP A 119 1.09 15.88 0.59
C ASP A 119 0.39 15.62 1.93
N LEU A 120 1.00 15.94 3.07
CA LEU A 120 0.36 15.81 4.39
C LEU A 120 -0.89 16.69 4.50
N LYS A 121 -0.87 17.87 3.88
CA LYS A 121 -2.02 18.80 3.80
C LYS A 121 -3.19 18.25 2.98
N LYS A 122 -2.98 17.15 2.25
CA LYS A 122 -3.95 16.51 1.34
C LYS A 122 -4.53 15.23 1.92
N VAL A 123 -3.95 14.71 3.02
CA VAL A 123 -4.43 13.54 3.77
C VAL A 123 -5.77 13.86 4.42
N LYS A 124 -6.68 12.87 4.46
CA LYS A 124 -7.99 13.02 5.09
C LYS A 124 -8.51 11.67 5.61
N ARG A 125 -9.07 11.70 6.82
CA ARG A 125 -9.88 10.64 7.43
C ARG A 125 -11.35 10.79 7.01
N PHE A 126 -12.04 9.69 6.72
CA PHE A 126 -13.47 9.69 6.37
C PHE A 126 -14.36 8.87 7.31
N GLY A 127 -13.84 7.79 7.90
CA GLY A 127 -14.51 7.03 8.97
C GLY A 127 -13.98 7.40 10.35
N GLU A 128 -14.85 7.37 11.36
CA GLU A 128 -14.51 7.73 12.74
C GLU A 128 -13.39 6.85 13.31
N ASP A 129 -13.51 5.52 13.15
CA ASP A 129 -12.53 4.53 13.62
C ASP A 129 -11.38 4.20 12.62
N GLN A 130 -11.22 4.96 11.51
CA GLN A 130 -10.63 4.48 10.24
C GLN A 130 -9.09 4.27 10.15
N ILE A 131 -8.30 4.47 11.22
CA ILE A 131 -6.82 4.33 11.24
C ILE A 131 -6.10 4.88 9.97
N VAL A 132 -5.66 6.13 9.97
CA VAL A 132 -4.94 6.72 8.83
C VAL A 132 -3.44 6.62 9.03
N ARG A 133 -2.75 5.98 8.07
CA ARG A 133 -1.29 5.90 7.99
C ARG A 133 -0.76 6.75 6.85
N VAL A 134 0.36 7.45 7.07
CA VAL A 134 1.20 7.99 6.01
C VAL A 134 2.48 7.16 5.88
N VAL A 135 2.87 6.88 4.64
CA VAL A 135 4.12 6.22 4.28
C VAL A 135 4.91 7.10 3.32
N TYR A 136 6.18 7.32 3.63
CA TYR A 136 7.17 7.83 2.67
C TYR A 136 8.16 6.71 2.30
N VAL A 137 8.58 6.63 1.04
CA VAL A 137 9.80 5.90 0.68
C VAL A 137 10.96 6.89 0.77
N VAL A 138 12.03 6.51 1.47
CA VAL A 138 13.17 7.38 1.73
C VAL A 138 14.20 7.23 0.62
N ASP A 139 14.27 8.25 -0.25
CA ASP A 139 15.25 8.34 -1.33
C ASP A 139 16.44 9.26 -0.98
N GLN A 140 17.34 9.44 -1.94
CA GLN A 140 18.56 10.26 -1.80
C GLN A 140 18.33 11.74 -1.42
N ASN A 141 17.11 12.26 -1.56
CA ASN A 141 16.79 13.66 -1.29
C ASN A 141 16.35 13.90 0.15
N PHE A 142 16.12 12.84 0.94
CA PHE A 142 15.74 12.95 2.34
C PHE A 142 16.93 13.34 3.23
N THR A 143 16.66 14.20 4.21
CA THR A 143 17.57 14.54 5.30
C THR A 143 16.94 14.18 6.65
N GLU A 144 17.76 14.04 7.70
CA GLU A 144 17.27 13.81 9.07
C GLU A 144 16.35 14.95 9.57
N GLU A 145 16.61 16.18 9.09
CA GLU A 145 15.79 17.37 9.34
C GLU A 145 14.40 17.22 8.69
N MET A 146 14.32 16.85 7.41
CA MET A 146 13.05 16.60 6.71
C MET A 146 12.26 15.44 7.33
N ILE A 147 12.94 14.36 7.73
CA ILE A 147 12.32 13.22 8.43
C ILE A 147 11.71 13.69 9.77
N SER A 148 12.41 14.56 10.49
CA SER A 148 11.94 15.15 11.75
C SER A 148 10.72 16.05 11.54
N GLU A 149 10.77 16.95 10.54
CA GLU A 149 9.67 17.84 10.18
C GLU A 149 8.41 17.05 9.79
N ILE A 150 8.53 16.01 8.95
CA ILE A 150 7.43 15.10 8.62
C ILE A 150 6.85 14.46 9.89
N ALA A 151 7.70 14.03 10.82
CA ALA A 151 7.27 13.40 12.07
C ALA A 151 6.58 14.37 13.03
N ASP A 152 7.03 15.63 13.11
CA ASP A 152 6.37 16.69 13.88
C ASP A 152 4.98 16.98 13.30
N ILE A 153 4.87 17.21 11.97
CA ILE A 153 3.59 17.49 11.30
C ILE A 153 2.60 16.33 11.43
N CYS A 154 3.06 15.07 11.33
CA CYS A 154 2.19 13.91 11.52
C CYS A 154 1.71 13.79 12.98
N GLN A 155 2.56 14.10 13.96
CA GLN A 155 2.22 14.04 15.38
C GLN A 155 1.22 15.14 15.81
N GLU A 156 1.22 16.28 15.12
CA GLU A 156 0.27 17.39 15.34
C GLU A 156 -1.05 17.23 14.56
N SER A 157 -1.20 16.19 13.74
CA SER A 157 -2.36 16.00 12.86
C SER A 157 -3.51 15.23 13.53
N GLU A 158 -4.73 15.78 13.45
CA GLU A 158 -5.96 15.05 13.80
C GLU A 158 -6.35 14.00 12.73
N GLU A 159 -5.76 14.09 11.52
CA GLU A 159 -6.08 13.25 10.37
C GLU A 159 -5.19 12.01 10.23
N ILE A 160 -4.09 11.91 10.98
CA ILE A 160 -3.04 10.88 10.82
C ILE A 160 -2.77 10.21 12.17
N ASP A 161 -2.88 8.87 12.23
CA ASP A 161 -2.59 8.08 13.43
C ASP A 161 -1.19 7.44 13.41
N GLU A 162 -0.71 7.11 12.21
CA GLU A 162 0.50 6.29 12.03
C GLU A 162 1.43 6.89 10.97
N LEU A 163 2.71 7.08 11.30
CA LEU A 163 3.76 7.43 10.34
C LEU A 163 4.71 6.26 10.11
N SER A 164 5.02 5.96 8.86
CA SER A 164 6.07 5.01 8.48
C SER A 164 7.02 5.58 7.42
N PHE A 165 8.28 5.17 7.51
CA PHE A 165 9.29 5.41 6.48
C PHE A 165 9.73 4.05 5.93
N ARG A 166 9.69 3.87 4.62
CA ARG A 166 10.09 2.64 3.94
C ARG A 166 11.45 2.83 3.28
N GLN A 167 12.32 1.83 3.43
CA GLN A 167 13.58 1.75 2.71
C GLN A 167 13.34 1.71 1.20
N MET A 168 14.04 2.56 0.44
CA MET A 168 13.95 2.56 -1.02
C MET A 168 14.63 1.33 -1.62
N VAL A 169 14.04 0.83 -2.71
CA VAL A 169 14.64 -0.13 -3.63
C VAL A 169 14.97 0.59 -4.93
N ASP A 170 16.16 0.34 -5.46
CA ASP A 170 16.63 0.94 -6.72
C ASP A 170 16.06 0.23 -7.97
N ASP A 171 16.63 0.53 -9.14
CA ASP A 171 16.32 -0.06 -10.44
C ASP A 171 17.07 -1.39 -10.72
N HIS A 172 17.82 -1.89 -9.73
CA HIS A 172 18.53 -3.18 -9.74
C HIS A 172 17.99 -4.14 -8.65
N TYR A 173 16.79 -3.83 -8.13
CA TYR A 173 16.09 -4.51 -7.02
C TYR A 173 16.91 -4.58 -5.72
N GLN A 174 17.84 -3.66 -5.50
CA GLN A 174 18.65 -3.58 -4.28
C GLN A 174 18.08 -2.54 -3.31
N ALA A 175 18.13 -2.88 -2.02
CA ALA A 175 17.75 -1.95 -0.96
C ALA A 175 18.84 -0.90 -0.75
N THR A 176 18.44 0.34 -0.49
CA THR A 176 19.35 1.48 -0.23
C THR A 176 19.30 1.93 1.22
N ASP A 177 20.35 2.58 1.73
CA ASP A 177 20.49 2.86 3.18
C ASP A 177 20.33 4.36 3.53
N TYR A 178 19.60 5.13 2.73
CA TYR A 178 19.37 6.56 2.97
C TYR A 178 18.78 6.83 4.36
N CYS A 179 19.48 7.64 5.17
CA CYS A 179 19.13 7.97 6.55
C CYS A 179 18.88 6.76 7.49
N GLN A 180 19.39 5.57 7.15
CA GLN A 180 19.04 4.30 7.82
C GLN A 180 19.26 4.33 9.34
N ASP A 181 20.42 4.80 9.81
CA ASP A 181 20.72 4.81 11.25
C ASP A 181 19.82 5.77 12.03
N PHE A 182 19.45 6.92 11.45
CA PHE A 182 18.49 7.85 12.03
C PHE A 182 17.08 7.24 12.08
N LEU A 183 16.65 6.61 11.00
CA LEU A 183 15.35 5.95 10.88
C LEU A 183 15.21 4.77 11.85
N ARG A 184 16.26 3.96 12.02
CA ARG A 184 16.34 2.90 13.04
C ARG A 184 16.28 3.46 14.46
N GLN A 185 16.90 4.60 14.73
CA GLN A 185 16.85 5.24 16.05
C GLN A 185 15.44 5.73 16.43
N GLY A 186 14.64 6.22 15.48
CA GLY A 186 13.25 6.65 15.71
C GLY A 186 12.17 5.56 15.57
N HIS A 187 12.51 4.39 15.01
CA HIS A 187 11.61 3.24 14.86
C HIS A 187 10.97 2.84 16.21
N LYS A 188 9.64 2.63 16.22
CA LYS A 188 8.81 2.35 17.41
C LYS A 188 8.79 3.46 18.48
N LYS A 189 9.30 4.66 18.18
CA LYS A 189 9.27 5.83 19.07
C LYS A 189 8.49 6.99 18.47
N ARG A 190 8.84 7.36 17.24
CA ARG A 190 8.23 8.48 16.47
C ARG A 190 7.58 8.02 15.18
N TRP A 191 8.06 6.92 14.60
CA TRP A 191 7.59 6.34 13.35
C TRP A 191 7.88 4.84 13.31
N TRP A 192 7.39 4.16 12.28
CA TRP A 192 7.84 2.81 11.91
C TRP A 192 8.81 2.90 10.73
N TYR A 193 10.09 2.59 10.96
CA TYR A 193 10.99 2.30 9.83
C TYR A 193 10.73 0.87 9.34
N ILE A 194 10.54 0.72 8.04
CA ILE A 194 10.24 -0.54 7.35
C ILE A 194 11.39 -0.78 6.36
N GLU A 195 12.28 -1.71 6.71
CA GLU A 195 13.35 -2.18 5.83
C GLU A 195 12.76 -2.98 4.66
N GLN A 196 13.51 -3.20 3.58
CA GLN A 196 12.96 -3.94 2.44
C GLN A 196 12.92 -5.45 2.76
N CYS A 197 11.71 -5.99 2.89
CA CYS A 197 11.45 -7.42 3.03
C CYS A 197 10.01 -7.74 2.57
N ASP A 198 9.76 -9.00 2.26
CA ASP A 198 8.43 -9.53 1.96
C ASP A 198 7.71 -9.92 3.27
N TYR A 199 7.14 -8.90 3.94
CA TYR A 199 6.42 -9.06 5.22
C TYR A 199 5.01 -9.67 5.09
N ASN A 200 4.47 -9.70 3.86
CA ASN A 200 3.08 -10.06 3.57
C ASN A 200 3.05 -11.27 2.63
N LEU A 201 1.94 -12.02 2.65
CA LEU A 201 1.60 -12.87 1.51
C LEU A 201 0.94 -12.02 0.44
N TYR A 202 1.28 -12.23 -0.82
CA TYR A 202 0.73 -11.47 -1.94
C TYR A 202 -0.28 -12.32 -2.70
N TYR A 203 -1.50 -11.81 -2.87
CA TYR A 203 -2.54 -12.46 -3.67
C TYR A 203 -2.69 -11.72 -5.00
N CYS A 204 -2.48 -12.41 -6.12
CA CYS A 204 -2.67 -11.83 -7.45
C CYS A 204 -3.27 -12.87 -8.40
N GLU A 205 -4.38 -12.52 -9.06
CA GLU A 205 -5.09 -13.35 -10.06
C GLU A 205 -5.22 -14.85 -9.68
N ASN A 206 -5.80 -15.12 -8.50
CA ASN A 206 -6.00 -16.44 -7.89
C ASN A 206 -4.72 -17.22 -7.46
N LYS A 207 -3.52 -16.64 -7.57
CA LYS A 207 -2.29 -17.19 -7.01
C LYS A 207 -1.89 -16.46 -5.71
N VAL A 208 -1.17 -17.17 -4.83
CA VAL A 208 -0.52 -16.61 -3.63
C VAL A 208 0.99 -16.72 -3.81
N TYR A 209 1.71 -15.64 -3.48
CA TYR A 209 3.16 -15.52 -3.58
C TYR A 209 3.74 -15.13 -2.22
N ASP A 210 4.95 -15.62 -1.95
CA ASP A 210 5.78 -15.31 -0.78
C ASP A 210 6.71 -14.10 -1.01
N GLU A 211 7.05 -13.81 -2.27
CA GLU A 211 7.90 -12.69 -2.68
C GLU A 211 7.19 -11.84 -3.75
N TYR A 212 7.18 -10.51 -3.57
CA TYR A 212 6.49 -9.58 -4.48
C TYR A 212 7.07 -9.61 -5.91
N ARG A 213 8.38 -9.81 -6.06
CA ARG A 213 9.04 -9.87 -7.39
C ARG A 213 8.58 -11.05 -8.26
N LYS A 214 8.16 -12.17 -7.64
CA LYS A 214 7.72 -13.37 -8.36
C LYS A 214 6.35 -13.20 -9.04
N ILE A 215 5.64 -12.10 -8.77
CA ILE A 215 4.32 -11.85 -9.30
C ILE A 215 4.39 -11.61 -10.81
N GLY A 216 3.84 -12.55 -11.58
CA GLY A 216 3.83 -12.48 -13.05
C GLY A 216 5.06 -13.08 -13.72
N GLU A 217 6.01 -13.63 -12.97
CA GLU A 217 6.96 -14.61 -13.51
C GLU A 217 6.16 -15.86 -13.93
N SER A 218 6.50 -16.47 -15.07
CA SER A 218 5.95 -17.77 -15.43
C SER A 218 6.63 -18.87 -14.61
N ASP A 219 5.90 -19.95 -14.32
CA ASP A 219 6.46 -21.11 -13.61
C ASP A 219 7.43 -21.94 -14.51
N ASP A 220 8.06 -21.33 -15.51
CA ASP A 220 8.95 -21.95 -16.51
C ASP A 220 10.37 -22.20 -15.96
N LEU A 221 10.45 -22.90 -14.82
CA LEU A 221 11.66 -23.55 -14.32
C LEU A 221 11.32 -24.98 -13.84
N GLY A 222 10.97 -25.85 -14.79
CA GLY A 222 10.63 -27.26 -14.55
C GLY A 222 10.31 -28.04 -15.82
#